data_AF-A0A0C2E7Q0-F1
#
_entry.id   AF-A0A0C2E7Q0-F1
#
_cell.length_a   1.000
_cell.length_b   1.000
_cell.length_c   1.000
_cell.angle_alpha   90.00
_cell.angle_beta   90.00
_cell.angle_gamma   90.00
#
_symmetry.space_group_name_H-M   'P 1'
#
loop_
_entity.id
_entity.type
_entity.pdbx_description
1 polymer ?
#
loop_
_entity_poly.entity_id
_entity_poly.type
_entity_poly.pdbx_seq_one_letter_code
_entity_poly.pdbx_strand_id
1 'polypeptide(L)'
;MATLLNPENKDVLELAVMKVLSGILPLMLLVSAGYSKDAGGISPEAGARTYGQNYKDMVLATCIANAYKDDKSATIDAGSSVSTLRDWTEYDLEKAPNAIKALVDRYLAHDYHNPLVESEVQGVRFDLLKCLDLYHSKELDTQVKRLVIHPNRIYRQDK
;
A
#
# COMPACT_ATOMS: atom_id res chain seq x y z
N MET A 1 16.20 -45.33 -58.46
CA MET A 1 15.96 -45.85 -57.10
C MET A 1 17.32 -45.91 -56.43
N ALA A 2 17.51 -45.10 -55.39
CA ALA A 2 18.79 -44.54 -54.96
C ALA A 2 19.73 -45.55 -54.26
N THR A 3 21.02 -45.44 -54.58
CA THR A 3 22.13 -46.19 -53.98
C THR A 3 22.86 -45.28 -52.99
N LEU A 4 22.83 -45.67 -51.72
CA LEU A 4 23.86 -45.57 -50.67
C LEU A 4 24.90 -44.43 -50.76
N LEU A 5 24.84 -43.49 -49.81
CA LEU A 5 26.00 -42.70 -49.37
C LEU A 5 26.50 -43.21 -48.00
N ASN A 6 27.82 -43.44 -47.98
CA ASN A 6 28.67 -44.12 -47.01
C ASN A 6 28.77 -43.39 -45.64
N PRO A 7 28.82 -44.09 -44.48
CA PRO A 7 28.83 -43.46 -43.16
C PRO A 7 30.13 -42.73 -42.75
N GLU A 8 31.25 -42.87 -43.46
CA GLU A 8 32.52 -42.21 -43.09
C GLU A 8 32.60 -40.69 -43.35
N ASN A 9 31.65 -40.11 -44.11
CA ASN A 9 31.65 -38.66 -44.39
C ASN A 9 30.79 -37.82 -43.43
N LYS A 10 30.08 -38.45 -42.49
CA LYS A 10 29.31 -37.70 -41.47
C LYS A 10 30.22 -37.13 -40.38
N ASP A 11 31.28 -37.84 -40.01
CA ASP A 11 32.15 -37.44 -38.90
C ASP A 11 33.03 -36.22 -39.23
N VAL A 12 33.45 -36.07 -40.50
CA VAL A 12 34.20 -34.88 -40.95
C VAL A 12 33.30 -33.64 -41.00
N LEU A 13 32.03 -33.81 -41.36
CA LEU A 13 31.04 -32.73 -41.40
C LEU A 13 30.62 -32.30 -39.99
N GLU A 14 30.43 -33.24 -39.07
CA GLU A 14 30.17 -32.99 -37.64
C GLU A 14 31.34 -32.26 -36.97
N LEU A 15 32.59 -32.68 -37.22
CA LEU A 15 33.78 -32.04 -36.62
C LEU A 15 34.02 -30.61 -37.14
N ALA A 16 33.65 -30.33 -38.40
CA ALA A 16 33.74 -29.00 -38.99
C ALA A 16 32.62 -28.07 -38.49
N VAL A 17 31.39 -28.58 -38.33
CA VAL A 17 30.25 -27.81 -37.77
C VAL A 17 30.47 -27.51 -36.28
N MET A 18 31.03 -28.46 -35.52
CA MET A 18 31.29 -28.30 -34.09
C MET A 18 32.45 -27.34 -33.78
N LYS A 19 33.40 -27.14 -34.70
CA LYS A 19 34.45 -26.11 -34.58
C LYS A 19 34.00 -24.70 -34.95
N VAL A 20 32.96 -24.56 -35.79
CA VAL A 20 32.39 -23.25 -36.15
C VAL A 20 31.43 -22.75 -35.05
N LEU A 21 30.76 -23.66 -34.33
CA LEU A 21 29.84 -23.31 -33.24
C LEU A 21 30.52 -23.06 -31.88
N SER A 22 31.82 -23.38 -31.75
CA SER A 22 32.59 -23.15 -30.51
C SER A 22 33.30 -21.78 -30.47
N GLY A 23 32.88 -20.84 -31.32
CA GLY A 23 33.37 -19.47 -31.35
C GLY A 23 32.33 -18.49 -30.78
N ILE A 24 32.57 -18.04 -29.56
CA ILE A 24 31.94 -16.87 -28.92
C ILE A 24 30.53 -17.13 -28.34
N LEU A 25 30.50 -17.68 -27.11
CA LEU A 25 29.49 -17.26 -26.15
C LEU A 25 30.20 -16.94 -24.83
N PRO A 26 30.60 -15.67 -24.58
CA PRO A 26 30.91 -15.28 -23.22
C PRO A 26 29.59 -15.39 -22.45
N LEU A 27 29.59 -16.28 -21.46
CA LEU A 27 28.62 -16.31 -20.37
C LEU A 27 28.80 -14.99 -19.60
N MET A 28 28.23 -13.90 -20.11
CA MET A 28 27.96 -12.72 -19.30
C MET A 28 26.79 -13.11 -18.39
N LEU A 29 27.14 -13.61 -17.21
CA LEU A 29 26.30 -13.42 -16.04
C LEU A 29 26.06 -11.92 -15.92
N LEU A 30 24.93 -11.47 -16.44
CA LEU A 30 24.31 -10.23 -16.06
C LEU A 30 24.11 -10.31 -14.54
N VAL A 31 25.08 -9.78 -13.78
CA VAL A 31 24.77 -9.25 -12.47
C VAL A 31 23.89 -8.05 -12.75
N SER A 32 22.59 -8.32 -12.86
CA SER A 32 21.58 -7.33 -12.53
C SER A 32 21.87 -6.97 -11.08
N ALA A 33 22.69 -5.95 -10.86
CA ALA A 33 22.59 -5.16 -9.65
C ALA A 33 21.19 -4.54 -9.74
N GLY A 34 20.19 -5.29 -9.28
CA GLY A 34 18.84 -4.83 -9.06
C GLY A 34 18.90 -3.81 -7.93
N TYR A 35 19.41 -2.63 -8.24
CA TYR A 35 18.97 -1.45 -7.54
C TYR A 35 17.49 -1.32 -7.93
N SER A 36 16.60 -1.81 -7.07
CA SER A 36 15.23 -1.32 -7.05
C SER A 36 15.33 0.16 -6.68
N LYS A 37 15.61 1.01 -7.67
CA LYS A 37 15.06 2.36 -7.64
C LYS A 37 13.56 2.14 -7.64
N ASP A 38 12.91 2.48 -6.52
CA ASP A 38 11.46 2.57 -6.39
C ASP A 38 10.95 3.22 -7.68
N ALA A 39 10.39 2.41 -8.59
CA ALA A 39 9.90 2.91 -9.86
C ALA A 39 8.74 3.82 -9.47
N GLY A 40 8.95 5.13 -9.58
CA GLY A 40 8.08 6.17 -9.03
C GLY A 40 6.70 6.24 -9.69
N GLY A 41 5.93 5.15 -9.63
CA GLY A 41 4.61 5.04 -10.25
C GLY A 41 3.79 3.80 -9.90
N ILE A 42 4.22 2.88 -9.02
CA ILE A 42 3.39 1.68 -8.67
C ILE A 42 3.19 1.49 -7.15
N SER A 43 3.97 2.14 -6.29
CA SER A 43 3.81 2.03 -4.84
C SER A 43 2.82 3.08 -4.29
N PRO A 44 1.96 2.76 -3.30
CA PRO A 44 1.08 3.75 -2.71
C PRO A 44 1.84 4.94 -2.13
N GLU A 45 1.34 6.15 -2.41
CA GLU A 45 1.95 7.42 -2.00
C GLU A 45 2.11 7.58 -0.48
N ALA A 46 1.36 6.84 0.32
CA ALA A 46 1.49 6.88 1.77
C ALA A 46 2.92 6.58 2.25
N GLY A 47 3.70 5.73 1.56
CA GLY A 47 5.11 5.54 1.91
C GLY A 47 5.98 6.81 1.76
N ALA A 48 5.57 7.77 0.93
CA ALA A 48 6.25 9.05 0.72
C ALA A 48 5.69 10.19 1.59
N ARG A 49 4.64 9.94 2.39
CA ARG A 49 4.08 10.91 3.34
C ARG A 49 4.79 10.83 4.69
N THR A 50 4.57 11.84 5.52
CA THR A 50 5.11 11.83 6.88
C THR A 50 4.38 10.83 7.77
N TYR A 51 5.05 10.35 8.82
CA TYR A 51 4.41 9.49 9.83
C TYR A 51 3.18 10.13 10.45
N GLY A 52 3.22 11.45 10.71
CA GLY A 52 2.07 12.18 11.22
C GLY A 52 0.89 12.16 10.25
N GLN A 53 1.15 12.34 8.96
CA GLN A 53 0.10 12.26 7.93
C GLN A 53 -0.47 10.84 7.81
N ASN A 54 0.39 9.82 7.76
CA ASN A 54 -0.05 8.43 7.70
C ASN A 54 -0.83 8.02 8.96
N TYR A 55 -0.52 8.57 10.13
CA TYR A 55 -1.33 8.38 11.33
C TYR A 55 -2.72 8.98 11.15
N LYS A 56 -2.85 10.21 10.62
CA LYS A 56 -4.17 10.81 10.35
C LYS A 56 -4.97 10.00 9.34
N ASP A 57 -4.32 9.54 8.28
CA ASP A 57 -4.92 8.68 7.25
C ASP A 57 -5.40 7.35 7.87
N MET A 58 -4.61 6.77 8.78
CA MET A 58 -4.95 5.54 9.50
C MET A 58 -6.18 5.72 10.39
N VAL A 59 -6.27 6.85 11.10
CA VAL A 59 -7.43 7.17 11.94
C VAL A 59 -8.68 7.42 11.08
N LEU A 60 -8.55 8.10 9.95
CA LEU A 60 -9.65 8.28 9.01
C LEU A 60 -10.16 6.93 8.48
N ALA A 61 -9.26 6.06 8.03
CA ALA A 61 -9.62 4.72 7.56
C ALA A 61 -10.28 3.88 8.68
N THR A 62 -9.80 4.00 9.92
CA THR A 62 -10.42 3.38 11.09
C THR A 62 -11.83 3.91 11.35
N CYS A 63 -12.05 5.22 11.19
CA CYS A 63 -13.38 5.82 11.32
C CYS A 63 -14.34 5.24 10.28
N ILE A 64 -13.94 5.23 9.00
CA ILE A 64 -14.75 4.71 7.89
C ILE A 64 -15.09 3.23 8.12
N ALA A 65 -14.11 2.40 8.48
CA ALA A 65 -14.35 0.98 8.76
C ALA A 65 -15.37 0.76 9.89
N ASN A 66 -15.36 1.59 10.95
CA ASN A 66 -16.32 1.50 12.03
C ASN A 66 -17.70 2.05 11.67
N ALA A 67 -17.74 3.14 10.89
CA ALA A 67 -18.99 3.78 10.50
C ALA A 67 -19.83 2.89 9.57
N TYR A 68 -19.13 2.14 8.70
CA TYR A 68 -19.71 1.20 7.74
C TYR A 68 -19.56 -0.27 8.14
N LYS A 69 -19.43 -0.57 9.45
CA LYS A 69 -19.19 -1.94 9.98
C LYS A 69 -20.16 -3.02 9.48
N ASP A 70 -21.37 -2.62 9.09
CA ASP A 70 -22.41 -3.53 8.60
C ASP A 70 -22.31 -3.76 7.07
N ASP A 71 -21.55 -2.94 6.36
CA ASP A 71 -21.10 -3.16 4.98
C ASP A 71 -19.74 -3.86 4.99
N LYS A 72 -19.75 -5.17 4.68
CA LYS A 72 -18.55 -6.00 4.70
C LYS A 72 -17.48 -5.52 3.72
N SER A 73 -17.87 -5.08 2.53
CA SER A 73 -16.92 -4.67 1.49
C SER A 73 -16.20 -3.39 1.90
N ALA A 74 -16.95 -2.40 2.36
CA ALA A 74 -16.38 -1.14 2.86
C ALA A 74 -15.49 -1.37 4.09
N THR A 75 -15.94 -2.23 5.02
CA THR A 75 -15.17 -2.56 6.23
C THR A 75 -13.86 -3.28 5.91
N ILE A 76 -13.89 -4.26 4.99
CA ILE A 76 -12.69 -5.01 4.58
C ILE A 76 -11.69 -4.08 3.91
N ASP A 77 -12.14 -3.23 2.99
CA ASP A 77 -11.27 -2.34 2.23
C ASP A 77 -10.62 -1.27 3.13
N ALA A 78 -11.43 -0.57 3.92
CA ALA A 78 -10.93 0.42 4.88
C ALA A 78 -10.05 -0.23 5.97
N GLY A 79 -10.45 -1.38 6.52
CA GLY A 79 -9.68 -2.10 7.53
C GLY A 79 -8.33 -2.65 7.01
N SER A 80 -8.30 -3.09 5.75
CA SER A 80 -7.05 -3.49 5.09
C SER A 80 -6.13 -2.29 4.89
N SER A 81 -6.69 -1.13 4.53
CA SER A 81 -5.96 0.14 4.42
C SER A 81 -5.34 0.58 5.75
N VAL A 82 -6.05 0.39 6.88
CA VAL A 82 -5.50 0.63 8.23
C VAL A 82 -4.26 -0.23 8.49
N SER A 83 -4.31 -1.51 8.12
CA SER A 83 -3.19 -2.43 8.33
C SER A 83 -1.93 -2.00 7.58
N THR A 84 -2.08 -1.55 6.34
CA THR A 84 -0.97 -1.01 5.53
C THR A 84 -0.42 0.29 6.12
N LEU A 85 -1.30 1.21 6.55
CA LEU A 85 -0.87 2.49 7.10
C LEU A 85 -0.14 2.34 8.43
N ARG A 86 -0.50 1.34 9.24
CA ARG A 86 0.24 1.00 10.47
C ARG A 86 1.71 0.68 10.19
N ASP A 87 2.00 0.02 9.07
CA ASP A 87 3.38 -0.35 8.70
C ASP A 87 4.19 0.87 8.21
N TRP A 88 3.51 1.96 7.83
CA TRP A 88 4.11 3.19 7.29
C TRP A 88 4.02 4.39 8.23
N THR A 89 3.68 4.18 9.50
CA THR A 89 3.73 5.21 10.54
C THR A 89 4.45 4.69 11.79
N GLU A 90 5.20 5.55 12.46
CA GLU A 90 5.89 5.23 13.71
C GLU A 90 5.13 5.89 14.87
N TYR A 91 4.53 5.10 15.76
CA TYR A 91 3.69 5.63 16.85
C TYR A 91 3.63 4.67 18.05
N ASP A 92 3.15 5.19 19.18
CA ASP A 92 2.97 4.42 20.41
C ASP A 92 1.86 3.37 20.26
N LEU A 93 2.25 2.12 20.00
CA LEU A 93 1.34 0.98 19.81
C LEU A 93 0.57 0.58 21.07
N GLU A 94 1.02 0.97 22.25
CA GLU A 94 0.34 0.66 23.51
C GLU A 94 -0.79 1.64 23.79
N LYS A 95 -0.54 2.94 23.56
CA LYS A 95 -1.50 4.01 23.90
C LYS A 95 -2.43 4.39 22.76
N ALA A 96 -1.97 4.30 21.51
CA ALA A 96 -2.74 4.78 20.37
C ALA A 96 -4.05 4.03 20.11
N PRO A 97 -4.15 2.69 20.19
CA PRO A 97 -5.40 1.99 19.88
C PRO A 97 -6.61 2.50 20.69
N ASN A 98 -6.42 2.72 21.99
CA ASN A 98 -7.47 3.25 22.86
C ASN A 98 -7.79 4.72 22.55
N ALA A 99 -6.78 5.54 22.26
CA ALA A 99 -6.98 6.95 21.90
C ALA A 99 -7.73 7.11 20.57
N ILE A 100 -7.37 6.30 19.57
CA ILE A 100 -8.02 6.26 18.27
C ILE A 100 -9.48 5.84 18.42
N LYS A 101 -9.74 4.70 19.10
CA LYS A 101 -11.10 4.21 19.34
C LYS A 101 -11.97 5.27 20.02
N ALA A 102 -11.47 5.88 21.10
CA ALA A 102 -12.21 6.89 21.84
C ALA A 102 -12.52 8.14 20.99
N LEU A 103 -11.63 8.53 20.06
CA LEU A 103 -11.88 9.66 19.15
C LEU A 103 -12.93 9.29 18.09
N VAL A 104 -12.78 8.12 17.46
CA VAL A 104 -13.72 7.62 16.45
C VAL A 104 -15.13 7.48 17.03
N ASP A 105 -15.27 6.84 18.19
CA ASP A 105 -16.57 6.64 18.82
C ASP A 105 -17.28 7.98 19.10
N ARG A 106 -16.54 9.00 19.55
CA ARG A 106 -17.11 10.33 19.81
C ARG A 106 -17.65 10.98 18.54
N TYR A 107 -16.87 11.00 17.46
CA TYR A 107 -17.31 11.62 16.21
C TYR A 107 -18.48 10.88 15.56
N LEU A 108 -18.48 9.55 15.59
CA LEU A 108 -19.59 8.76 15.05
C LEU A 108 -20.88 8.91 15.86
N ALA A 109 -20.77 9.21 17.16
CA ALA A 109 -21.91 9.49 18.03
C ALA A 109 -22.51 10.89 17.85
N HIS A 110 -21.88 11.80 17.08
CA HIS A 110 -22.48 13.10 16.81
C HIS A 110 -23.80 12.96 16.06
N ASP A 111 -24.79 13.75 16.46
CA ASP A 111 -26.11 13.79 15.86
C ASP A 111 -26.14 14.86 14.77
N TYR A 112 -25.90 14.45 13.53
CA TYR A 112 -25.83 15.35 12.39
C TYR A 112 -27.18 15.39 11.70
N HIS A 113 -27.73 16.59 11.60
CA HIS A 113 -29.00 16.85 10.93
C HIS A 113 -28.84 17.93 9.88
N ASN A 114 -29.45 17.69 8.72
CA ASN A 114 -29.60 18.70 7.69
C ASN A 114 -31.02 18.61 7.12
N PRO A 115 -31.92 19.54 7.52
CA PRO A 115 -33.32 19.51 7.10
C PRO A 115 -33.52 19.51 5.58
N LEU A 116 -32.59 20.08 4.82
CA LEU A 116 -32.66 20.12 3.36
C LEU A 116 -32.39 18.73 2.77
N VAL A 117 -31.34 18.06 3.21
CA VAL A 117 -30.97 16.71 2.71
C VAL A 117 -31.97 15.67 3.19
N GLU A 118 -32.44 15.76 4.43
CA GLU A 118 -33.43 14.81 4.98
C GLU A 118 -34.77 14.86 4.23
N SER A 119 -35.09 16.00 3.60
CA SER A 119 -36.27 16.14 2.74
C SER A 119 -36.12 15.42 1.38
N GLU A 120 -34.89 15.17 0.94
CA GLU A 120 -34.56 14.52 -0.34
C GLU A 120 -34.16 13.05 -0.17
N VAL A 121 -33.47 12.70 0.91
CA VAL A 121 -32.98 11.34 1.21
C VAL A 121 -33.23 11.01 2.67
N GLN A 122 -34.12 10.04 2.91
CA GLN A 122 -34.44 9.58 4.27
C GLN A 122 -33.32 8.71 4.86
N GLY A 123 -33.08 8.86 6.16
CA GLY A 123 -32.16 7.98 6.91
C GLY A 123 -30.67 8.26 6.70
N VAL A 124 -30.28 9.40 6.14
CA VAL A 124 -28.87 9.78 5.99
C VAL A 124 -28.26 10.05 7.37
N ARG A 125 -27.24 9.26 7.72
CA ARG A 125 -26.53 9.37 9.01
C ARG A 125 -25.34 10.33 9.01
N PHE A 126 -24.91 10.79 7.83
CA PHE A 126 -23.71 11.62 7.62
C PHE A 126 -22.40 11.03 8.17
N ASP A 127 -22.28 9.71 8.23
CA ASP A 127 -21.12 9.01 8.80
C ASP A 127 -19.79 9.40 8.15
N LEU A 128 -19.73 9.46 6.82
CA LEU A 128 -18.53 9.91 6.10
C LEU A 128 -18.15 11.35 6.48
N LEU A 129 -19.13 12.24 6.59
CA LEU A 129 -18.88 13.64 6.99
C LEU A 129 -18.32 13.71 8.41
N LYS A 130 -18.85 12.92 9.35
CA LYS A 130 -18.29 12.81 10.71
C LYS A 130 -16.83 12.34 10.68
N CYS A 131 -16.49 11.40 9.80
CA CYS A 131 -15.10 10.96 9.64
C CYS A 131 -14.19 12.03 9.00
N LEU A 132 -14.70 12.83 8.07
CA LEU A 132 -13.97 13.99 7.52
C LEU A 132 -13.74 15.06 8.58
N ASP A 133 -14.75 15.36 9.40
CA ASP A 133 -14.62 16.30 10.51
C ASP A 133 -13.63 15.79 11.57
N LEU A 134 -13.63 14.48 11.84
CA LEU A 134 -12.60 13.84 12.67
C LEU A 134 -11.20 14.07 12.10
N TYR A 135 -11.03 13.86 10.79
CA TYR A 135 -9.74 13.97 10.12
C TYR A 135 -9.16 15.40 10.16
N HIS A 136 -10.04 16.41 10.15
CA HIS A 136 -9.68 17.82 10.27
C HIS A 136 -9.70 18.36 11.71
N SER A 137 -9.91 17.50 12.71
CA SER A 137 -10.05 17.91 14.11
C SER A 137 -8.74 18.33 14.79
N LYS A 138 -8.84 19.27 15.73
CA LYS A 138 -7.71 19.65 16.61
C LYS A 138 -7.33 18.50 17.55
N GLU A 139 -8.29 17.67 17.89
CA GLU A 139 -8.15 16.48 18.71
C GLU A 139 -7.24 15.46 18.03
N LEU A 140 -7.43 15.21 16.73
CA LEU A 140 -6.55 14.36 15.95
C LEU A 140 -5.15 14.96 15.84
N ASP A 141 -5.02 16.26 15.59
CA ASP A 141 -3.71 16.92 15.57
C ASP A 141 -3.00 16.83 16.93
N THR A 142 -3.76 16.87 18.03
CA THR A 142 -3.22 16.68 19.39
C THR A 142 -2.78 15.24 19.61
N GLN A 143 -3.52 14.25 19.08
CA GLN A 143 -3.07 12.86 19.10
C GLN A 143 -1.76 12.67 18.34
N VAL A 144 -1.64 13.25 17.14
CA VAL A 144 -0.41 13.16 16.34
C VAL A 144 0.80 13.66 17.14
N LYS A 145 0.69 14.83 17.76
CA LYS A 145 1.79 15.42 18.57
C LYS A 145 2.19 14.57 19.77
N ARG A 146 1.24 13.82 20.35
CA ARG A 146 1.45 13.04 21.58
C ARG A 146 1.88 11.60 21.32
N LEU A 147 1.41 11.01 20.22
CA LEU A 147 1.46 9.56 20.00
C LEU A 147 2.34 9.16 18.83
N VAL A 148 2.56 10.04 17.85
CA VAL A 148 3.40 9.74 16.70
C VAL A 148 4.85 10.08 17.04
N ILE A 149 5.71 9.08 16.83
CA ILE A 149 7.15 9.19 17.01
C ILE A 149 7.71 9.84 15.74
N HIS A 150 8.46 10.93 15.89
CA HIS A 150 9.04 11.69 14.78
C HIS A 150 8.02 12.05 13.65
N PRO A 151 6.96 12.81 13.95
CA PRO A 151 5.82 12.99 13.04
C PRO A 151 6.13 13.62 11.67
N ASN A 152 7.31 14.23 11.51
CA ASN A 152 7.76 14.86 10.27
C ASN A 152 8.69 13.96 9.42
N ARG A 153 9.09 12.78 9.91
CA ARG A 153 9.87 11.81 9.14
C ARG A 153 8.98 11.05 8.17
N ILE A 154 9.58 10.51 7.11
CA ILE A 154 8.91 9.81 6.03
C ILE A 154 9.39 8.36 6.01
N TYR A 155 8.46 7.40 5.90
CA TYR A 155 8.75 5.97 5.90
C TYR A 155 9.84 5.58 4.89
N ARG A 156 9.69 5.99 3.62
CA ARG A 156 10.66 5.67 2.56
C ARG A 156 12.05 6.29 2.76
N GLN A 157 12.21 7.29 3.61
CA GLN A 157 13.53 7.83 3.95
C GLN A 157 14.24 7.01 5.03
N ASP A 158 13.49 6.21 5.77
CA ASP A 158 13.97 5.44 6.92
C ASP A 158 14.17 3.95 6.60
N LYS A 159 13.90 3.54 5.35
CA LYS A 159 13.97 2.17 4.85
C LYS A 159 14.95 2.03 3.69
#